data_AF-A0A378YFQ9-F1
#
_entry.id   AF-A0A378YFQ9-F1
#
_cell.length_a   1.000
_cell.length_b   1.000
_cell.length_c   1.000
_cell.angle_alpha   90.00
_cell.angle_beta   90.00
_cell.angle_gamma   90.00
#
_symmetry.space_group_name_H-M   'P 1'
#
loop_
_entity.id
_entity.type
_entity.pdbx_description
1 polymer ?
#
loop_
_entity_poly.entity_id
_entity_poly.type
_entity_poly.pdbx_seq_one_letter_code
_entity_poly.pdbx_strand_id
1 'polypeptide(L)'
;MDELLKYLNIKIEIAEKLAVKIGEKDENIKNIYEERLKCIFEDIKQKRINLPSDLLFGYWYYFSPEGPWGVWNKYPDLVESISEIINLLWLKGGDDFHAYCRRNKIDIR
;
A
#
# COMPACT_ATOMS: atom_id res chain seq x y z
N MET A 1 14.57 -8.95 7.27
CA MET A 1 13.36 -9.34 6.52
C MET A 1 12.12 -9.23 7.40
N ASP A 2 12.19 -9.65 8.67
CA ASP A 2 11.07 -9.50 9.62
C ASP A 2 10.65 -8.05 9.88
N GLU A 3 11.58 -7.09 9.96
CA GLU A 3 11.25 -5.68 10.16
C GLU A 3 10.50 -5.06 8.97
N LEU A 4 10.93 -5.36 7.74
CA LEU A 4 10.23 -4.94 6.52
C LEU A 4 8.79 -5.47 6.52
N LEU A 5 8.59 -6.75 6.80
CA LEU A 5 7.25 -7.35 6.85
C LEU A 5 6.39 -6.75 7.97
N LYS A 6 6.98 -6.50 9.15
CA LYS A 6 6.29 -5.83 10.26
C LYS A 6 5.84 -4.42 9.86
N TYR A 7 6.72 -3.65 9.24
CA TYR A 7 6.41 -2.30 8.78
C TYR A 7 5.36 -2.29 7.67
N LEU A 8 5.50 -3.19 6.69
CA LEU A 8 4.54 -3.40 5.62
C LEU A 8 3.14 -3.73 6.15
N ASN A 9 3.03 -4.61 7.15
CA ASN A 9 1.76 -4.92 7.79
C ASN A 9 1.12 -3.69 8.46
N ILE A 10 1.91 -2.87 9.16
CA ILE A 10 1.41 -1.61 9.76
C ILE A 10 0.87 -0.68 8.68
N LYS A 11 1.59 -0.54 7.55
CA LYS A 11 1.14 0.33 6.44
C LYS A 11 -0.11 -0.20 5.76
N ILE A 12 -0.22 -1.51 5.59
CA ILE A 12 -1.45 -2.16 5.10
C ILE A 12 -2.63 -1.86 6.02
N GLU A 13 -2.48 -2.01 7.34
CA GLU A 13 -3.57 -1.70 8.28
C GLU A 13 -4.02 -0.23 8.21
N ILE A 14 -3.09 0.70 8.00
CA ILE A 14 -3.41 2.12 7.80
C ILE A 14 -4.18 2.31 6.49
N ALA A 15 -3.70 1.74 5.39
CA ALA A 15 -4.36 1.83 4.08
C ALA A 15 -5.76 1.22 4.11
N GLU A 16 -5.94 0.07 4.75
CA GLU A 16 -7.24 -0.58 4.91
C GLU A 16 -8.23 0.30 5.66
N LYS A 17 -7.81 0.89 6.79
CA LYS A 17 -8.67 1.80 7.56
C LYS A 17 -9.09 3.01 6.74
N LEU A 18 -8.16 3.58 5.95
CA LEU A 18 -8.45 4.70 5.04
C LEU A 18 -9.42 4.27 3.95
N ALA A 19 -9.16 3.16 3.27
CA ALA A 19 -9.99 2.66 2.18
C ALA A 19 -11.42 2.33 2.63
N VAL A 20 -11.59 1.69 3.80
CA VAL A 20 -12.91 1.42 4.38
C VAL A 20 -13.65 2.73 4.68
N LYS A 21 -13.01 3.66 5.39
CA LYS A 21 -13.61 4.94 5.77
C LYS A 21 -13.99 5.79 4.56
N ILE A 22 -13.16 5.81 3.53
CA ILE A 22 -13.46 6.53 2.27
C ILE A 22 -14.54 5.80 1.48
N GLY A 23 -14.53 4.47 1.47
CA GLY A 23 -15.52 3.61 0.83
C GLY A 23 -16.95 3.77 1.37
N GLU A 24 -17.12 4.27 2.61
CA GLU A 24 -18.42 4.69 3.13
C GLU A 24 -19.07 5.83 2.33
N LYS A 25 -18.26 6.59 1.56
CA LYS A 25 -18.66 7.81 0.84
C LYS A 25 -18.33 7.77 -0.67
N ASP A 26 -17.40 6.93 -1.10
CA ASP A 26 -17.01 6.76 -2.50
C ASP A 26 -17.06 5.28 -2.91
N GLU A 27 -18.09 4.93 -3.70
CA GLU A 27 -18.34 3.56 -4.16
C GLU A 27 -17.18 3.00 -4.99
N ASN A 28 -16.43 3.84 -5.71
CA ASN A 28 -15.30 3.35 -6.50
C ASN A 28 -14.16 2.86 -5.60
N ILE A 29 -13.90 3.59 -4.51
CA ILE A 29 -12.90 3.21 -3.51
C ILE A 29 -13.33 1.95 -2.76
N LYS A 30 -14.63 1.87 -2.42
CA LYS A 30 -15.19 0.67 -1.82
C LYS A 30 -15.00 -0.56 -2.73
N ASN A 31 -15.38 -0.45 -4.00
CA ASN A 31 -15.30 -1.57 -4.95
C ASN A 31 -13.85 -2.01 -5.20
N ILE A 32 -12.93 -1.08 -5.46
CA ILE A 32 -11.52 -1.45 -5.70
C ILE A 32 -10.90 -2.08 -4.45
N TYR A 33 -11.30 -1.63 -3.25
CA TYR A 33 -10.84 -2.22 -2.01
C TYR A 33 -11.39 -3.64 -1.81
N GLU A 34 -12.71 -3.80 -1.84
CA GLU A 34 -13.37 -5.07 -1.54
C GLU A 34 -13.07 -6.16 -2.58
N GLU A 35 -13.04 -5.80 -3.87
CA GLU A 35 -12.87 -6.78 -4.94
C GLU A 35 -11.42 -7.12 -5.28
N ARG A 36 -10.47 -6.26 -4.89
CA ARG A 36 -9.07 -6.37 -5.33
C ARG A 36 -8.08 -6.23 -4.18
N LEU A 37 -8.00 -5.05 -3.57
CA LEU A 37 -6.91 -4.75 -2.62
C LEU A 37 -6.98 -5.58 -1.35
N LYS A 38 -8.18 -5.86 -0.84
CA LYS A 38 -8.38 -6.63 0.39
C LYS A 38 -7.72 -8.01 0.33
N CYS A 39 -7.95 -8.76 -0.74
CA CYS A 39 -7.34 -10.09 -0.89
C CYS A 39 -5.81 -10.02 -0.99
N ILE A 40 -5.29 -9.02 -1.71
CA ILE A 40 -3.83 -8.82 -1.83
C ILE A 40 -3.23 -8.49 -0.47
N PHE A 41 -3.87 -7.60 0.30
CA PHE A 41 -3.45 -7.26 1.65
C PHE A 41 -3.50 -8.45 2.61
N GLU A 42 -4.52 -9.31 2.50
CA GLU A 42 -4.60 -10.55 3.26
C GLU A 42 -3.46 -11.52 2.90
N ASP A 43 -3.14 -11.69 1.61
CA ASP A 43 -2.03 -12.56 1.18
C ASP A 43 -0.67 -12.03 1.66
N ILE A 44 -0.47 -10.70 1.65
CA ILE A 44 0.73 -10.07 2.22
C ILE A 44 0.83 -10.35 3.73
N LYS A 45 -0.24 -10.07 4.48
CA LYS A 45 -0.29 -10.26 5.94
C LYS A 45 -0.05 -11.72 6.33
N GLN A 46 -0.51 -12.66 5.52
CA GLN A 46 -0.32 -14.09 5.72
C GLN A 46 1.01 -14.64 5.18
N LYS A 47 1.90 -13.77 4.68
CA LYS A 47 3.21 -14.13 4.10
C LYS A 47 3.08 -15.14 2.95
N ARG A 48 1.99 -15.06 2.19
CA ARG A 48 1.75 -15.90 1.00
C ARG A 48 2.40 -15.35 -0.26
N ILE A 49 3.09 -14.22 -0.15
CA ILE A 49 3.82 -13.58 -1.24
C ILE A 49 5.31 -13.57 -0.95
N ASN A 50 6.12 -13.65 -2.01
CA ASN A 50 7.55 -13.43 -1.93
C ASN A 50 7.87 -11.98 -2.25
N LEU A 51 8.79 -11.37 -1.51
CA LEU A 51 9.34 -10.05 -1.84
C LEU A 51 10.63 -10.22 -2.65
N PRO A 52 10.89 -9.34 -3.64
CA PRO A 52 10.02 -8.25 -4.11
C PRO A 52 8.80 -8.76 -4.91
N SER A 53 7.74 -7.96 -4.96
CA SER A 53 6.47 -8.29 -5.63
C SER A 53 5.89 -7.12 -6.40
N ASP A 54 5.29 -7.41 -7.56
CA ASP A 54 4.57 -6.47 -8.44
C ASP A 54 3.04 -6.59 -8.31
N LEU A 55 2.53 -7.31 -7.31
CA LEU A 55 1.09 -7.57 -7.11
C LEU A 55 0.21 -6.31 -7.12
N LEU A 56 0.75 -5.17 -6.68
CA LEU A 56 0.04 -3.90 -6.67
C LEU A 56 0.30 -3.01 -7.90
N PHE A 57 1.20 -3.42 -8.81
CA PHE A 57 1.60 -2.60 -9.95
C PHE A 57 0.42 -2.27 -10.87
N GLY A 58 -0.45 -3.24 -11.15
CA GLY A 58 -1.65 -3.03 -11.98
C GLY A 58 -2.69 -2.07 -11.37
N TYR A 59 -2.60 -1.80 -10.07
CA TYR A 59 -3.54 -0.93 -9.36
C TYR A 59 -3.04 0.50 -9.18
N TRP A 60 -1.75 0.76 -9.45
CA TRP A 60 -1.16 2.09 -9.33
C TRP A 60 -1.95 3.16 -10.11
N TYR A 61 -2.48 2.77 -11.28
CA TYR A 61 -3.23 3.65 -12.17
C TYR A 61 -4.44 4.29 -11.48
N TYR A 62 -5.17 3.55 -10.63
CA TYR A 62 -6.32 4.09 -9.90
C TYR A 62 -5.95 5.19 -8.90
N PHE A 63 -4.70 5.16 -8.43
CA PHE A 63 -4.14 6.10 -7.47
C PHE A 63 -3.18 7.09 -8.11
N SER A 64 -3.18 7.23 -9.45
CA SER A 64 -2.34 8.18 -10.19
C SER A 64 -3.08 9.49 -10.51
N PRO A 65 -2.38 10.59 -10.86
CA PRO A 65 -3.01 11.83 -11.33
C PRO A 65 -3.94 11.61 -12.54
N GLU A 66 -3.61 10.65 -13.40
CA GLU A 66 -4.36 10.27 -14.60
C GLU A 66 -5.49 9.25 -14.31
N GLY A 67 -5.64 8.83 -13.05
CA GLY A 67 -6.60 7.81 -12.64
C GLY A 67 -8.07 8.23 -12.86
N PRO A 68 -8.97 7.27 -13.12
CA PRO A 68 -10.32 7.54 -13.62
C PRO A 68 -11.26 8.22 -12.62
N TRP A 69 -10.93 8.19 -11.32
CA TRP A 69 -11.83 8.64 -10.25
C TRP A 69 -11.36 9.92 -9.55
N GLY A 70 -10.21 10.47 -9.97
CA GLY A 70 -9.60 11.64 -9.33
C GLY A 70 -9.15 11.38 -7.89
N VAL A 71 -8.81 10.13 -7.55
CA VAL A 71 -8.39 9.71 -6.20
C VAL A 71 -7.19 10.52 -5.72
N TRP A 72 -6.21 10.76 -6.61
CA TRP A 72 -5.02 11.56 -6.36
C TRP A 72 -5.33 12.88 -5.65
N ASN A 73 -6.34 13.61 -6.12
CA ASN A 73 -6.69 14.92 -5.59
C ASN A 73 -7.69 14.84 -4.42
N LYS A 74 -8.61 13.87 -4.44
CA LYS A 74 -9.67 13.74 -3.43
C LYS A 74 -9.16 13.15 -2.11
N TYR A 75 -8.26 12.18 -2.20
CA TYR A 75 -7.84 11.34 -1.09
C TYR A 75 -6.30 11.17 -1.07
N PRO A 76 -5.54 12.27 -0.91
CA PRO A 76 -4.09 12.24 -0.94
C PRO A 76 -3.49 11.28 0.11
N ASP A 77 -4.09 11.21 1.30
CA ASP A 77 -3.63 10.30 2.36
C ASP A 77 -3.73 8.82 1.95
N LEU A 78 -4.80 8.45 1.23
CA LEU A 78 -4.97 7.08 0.71
C LEU A 78 -3.93 6.80 -0.38
N VAL A 79 -3.71 7.77 -1.27
CA VAL A 79 -2.74 7.66 -2.36
C VAL A 79 -1.32 7.50 -1.82
N GLU A 80 -0.94 8.30 -0.83
CA GLU A 80 0.35 8.20 -0.13
C GLU A 80 0.50 6.81 0.51
N SER A 81 -0.53 6.36 1.23
CA SER A 81 -0.50 5.06 1.91
C SER A 81 -0.37 3.88 0.94
N ILE A 82 -1.10 3.88 -0.19
CA ILE A 82 -0.97 2.84 -1.22
C ILE A 82 0.38 2.91 -1.93
N SER A 83 0.87 4.12 -2.23
CA SER A 83 2.18 4.32 -2.88
C SER A 83 3.32 3.82 -2.01
N GLU A 84 3.23 4.04 -0.70
CA GLU A 84 4.19 3.52 0.27
C GLU A 84 4.21 2.00 0.29
N ILE A 85 3.04 1.34 0.30
CA ILE A 85 2.95 -0.13 0.24
C ILE A 85 3.59 -0.64 -1.06
N ILE A 86 3.27 -0.02 -2.21
CA ILE A 86 3.89 -0.38 -3.48
C ILE A 86 5.42 -0.29 -3.37
N ASN A 87 5.96 0.85 -2.92
CA ASN A 87 7.40 1.02 -2.78
C ASN A 87 8.05 -0.04 -1.88
N LEU A 88 7.40 -0.40 -0.77
CA LEU A 88 7.89 -1.42 0.16
C LEU A 88 7.89 -2.82 -0.47
N LEU A 89 6.89 -3.15 -1.30
CA LEU A 89 6.81 -4.44 -2.00
C LEU A 89 7.95 -4.64 -3.00
N TRP A 90 8.56 -3.57 -3.53
CA TRP A 90 9.67 -3.65 -4.46
C TRP A 90 11.05 -3.87 -3.81
N LEU A 91 11.14 -3.84 -2.48
CA LEU A 91 12.41 -3.97 -1.75
C LEU A 91 12.86 -5.44 -1.67
N LYS A 92 14.16 -5.70 -1.86
CA LYS A 92 14.71 -7.06 -1.90
C LYS A 92 15.06 -7.63 -0.53
N GLY A 93 14.97 -6.85 0.54
CA GLY A 93 15.33 -7.31 1.88
C GLY A 93 15.57 -6.19 2.89
N GLY A 94 16.26 -6.54 3.98
CA GLY A 94 16.51 -5.63 5.11
C GLY A 94 17.36 -4.42 4.75
N ASP A 95 18.43 -4.61 3.98
CA ASP A 95 19.32 -3.50 3.60
C ASP A 95 18.63 -2.45 2.74
N ASP A 96 17.84 -2.89 1.76
CA ASP A 96 16.99 -2.03 0.93
C ASP A 96 15.95 -1.29 1.77
N PHE A 97 15.36 -1.97 2.76
CA PHE A 97 14.44 -1.36 3.71
C PHE A 97 15.09 -0.31 4.60
N HIS A 98 16.26 -0.57 5.17
CA HIS A 98 16.97 0.44 5.95
C HIS A 98 17.41 1.63 5.08
N ALA A 99 17.81 1.39 3.84
CA ALA A 99 18.10 2.45 2.88
C ALA A 99 16.85 3.28 2.55
N TYR A 100 15.70 2.61 2.36
CA TYR A 100 14.39 3.25 2.18
C TYR A 100 14.02 4.13 3.39
N CYS A 101 14.11 3.59 4.62
CA CYS A 101 13.79 4.33 5.83
C CYS A 101 14.70 5.56 6.03
N ARG A 102 16.01 5.42 5.77
CA ARG A 102 16.96 6.54 5.83
C ARG A 102 16.61 7.65 4.83
N ARG A 103 16.29 7.30 3.59
CA ARG A 103 15.93 8.29 2.55
C ARG A 103 14.64 9.04 2.88
N ASN A 104 13.68 8.35 3.48
CA ASN A 104 12.37 8.90 3.81
C ASN A 104 12.26 9.42 5.26
N LYS A 105 13.38 9.46 6.02
CA LYS A 105 13.41 9.91 7.43
C LYS A 105 12.41 9.16 8.33
N ILE A 106 12.20 7.87 8.08
CA ILE A 106 11.35 7.00 8.87
C ILE A 106 12.17 6.45 10.04
N ASP A 107 11.72 6.71 11.26
CA ASP A 107 12.29 6.07 12.45
C ASP A 107 11.62 4.70 12.68
N ILE A 108 12.45 3.67 12.73
CA ILE A 108 12.05 2.26 12.90
C ILE A 108 12.59 1.66 14.21
N ARG A 109 13.14 2.51 15.11
CA ARG A 109 13.67 2.11 16.42
C ARG A 109 12.59 1.70 17.41
#